data_AF-B1M979-F1
#
_entry.id   AF-B1M979-F1
#
_cell.length_a   1.000
_cell.length_b   1.000
_cell.length_c   1.000
_cell.angle_alpha   90.00
_cell.angle_beta   90.00
_cell.angle_gamma   90.00
#
_symmetry.space_group_name_H-M   'P 1'
#
loop_
_entity.id
_entity.type
_entity.pdbx_description
1 polymer ?
#
loop_
_entity_poly.entity_id
_entity_poly.type
_entity_poly.pdbx_seq_one_letter_code
_entity_poly.pdbx_strand_id
1 'polypeptide(L)'
;MVRPVKQAKDDWALPRRKPVTQEVLDQAIASEERLARQEHQAKTAWFDRRRDLVLIHLADGRVFGAEREQIPSLREASQNQLDSLQATADGAFLFVADLDLHVNVDGLVGRLLEGSPTTLKRIGAGIAGRTRSASKSAAAVRNGQLGGRPRKVVKAAETG
;
A
#
# COMPACT_ATOMS: atom_id res chain seq x y z
N MET A 1 -21.09 -55.80 14.30
CA MET A 1 -21.22 -55.40 12.87
C MET A 1 -20.42 -54.11 12.70
N VAL A 2 -19.16 -54.21 12.26
CA VAL A 2 -18.24 -53.07 12.12
C VAL A 2 -18.17 -52.71 10.64
N ARG A 3 -18.52 -51.48 10.27
CA ARG A 3 -18.45 -50.99 8.89
C ARG A 3 -16.98 -50.84 8.48
N PRO A 4 -16.54 -51.31 7.30
CA PRO A 4 -15.18 -51.10 6.85
C PRO A 4 -14.97 -49.61 6.54
N VAL A 5 -13.91 -49.03 7.10
CA VAL A 5 -13.46 -47.68 6.77
C VAL A 5 -12.92 -47.72 5.34
N LYS A 6 -13.55 -46.96 4.43
CA LYS A 6 -13.02 -46.73 3.08
C LYS A 6 -11.66 -46.05 3.23
N GLN A 7 -10.59 -46.74 2.85
CA GLN A 7 -9.29 -46.11 2.64
C GLN A 7 -9.43 -45.09 1.51
N ALA A 8 -9.42 -43.81 1.87
CA ALA A 8 -9.18 -42.76 0.89
C ALA A 8 -7.74 -42.90 0.41
N LYS A 9 -7.54 -42.98 -0.90
CA LYS A 9 -6.21 -42.86 -1.50
C LYS A 9 -5.73 -41.45 -1.23
N ASP A 10 -4.75 -41.34 -0.34
CA ASP A 10 -4.09 -40.10 0.02
C ASP A 10 -3.09 -39.74 -1.10
N ASP A 11 -3.61 -39.23 -2.23
CA ASP A 11 -2.83 -38.76 -3.39
C ASP A 11 -2.16 -37.38 -3.12
N TRP A 12 -1.95 -37.02 -1.86
CA TRP A 12 -1.23 -35.80 -1.50
C TRP A 12 0.29 -35.98 -1.71
N ALA A 13 0.76 -35.55 -2.87
CA ALA A 13 2.19 -35.43 -3.16
C ALA A 13 2.72 -34.06 -2.70
N LEU A 14 3.89 -34.04 -2.06
CA LEU A 14 4.58 -32.79 -1.70
C LEU A 14 4.75 -31.94 -2.98
N PRO A 15 4.31 -30.66 -2.97
CA PRO A 15 4.55 -29.78 -4.11
C PRO A 15 6.07 -29.71 -4.34
N ARG A 16 6.50 -29.96 -5.57
CA ARG A 16 7.90 -29.83 -5.95
C ARG A 16 8.32 -28.38 -5.71
N ARG A 17 9.06 -28.14 -4.63
CA ARG A 17 9.63 -26.83 -4.34
C ARG A 17 10.59 -26.48 -5.46
N LYS A 18 10.37 -25.35 -6.14
CA LYS A 18 11.37 -24.83 -7.07
C LYS A 18 12.65 -24.57 -6.27
N PRO A 19 13.82 -25.05 -6.72
CA PRO A 19 15.07 -24.78 -6.02
C PRO A 19 15.35 -23.28 -6.04
N VAL A 20 15.81 -22.74 -4.91
CA VAL A 20 16.32 -21.36 -4.83
C VAL A 20 17.67 -21.37 -5.53
N THR A 21 17.71 -20.90 -6.78
CA THR A 21 18.95 -20.73 -7.54
C THR A 21 19.54 -19.35 -7.28
N GLN A 22 20.83 -19.18 -7.58
CA GLN A 22 21.49 -17.87 -7.50
C GLN A 22 20.75 -16.83 -8.35
N GLU A 23 20.31 -17.20 -9.55
CA GLU A 23 19.55 -16.31 -10.44
C GLU A 23 18.22 -15.85 -9.83
N VAL A 24 17.51 -16.74 -9.13
CA VAL A 24 16.26 -16.38 -8.43
C VAL A 24 16.56 -15.43 -7.27
N LEU A 25 17.67 -15.65 -6.55
CA LEU A 25 18.10 -14.78 -5.46
C LEU A 25 18.49 -13.38 -5.99
N ASP A 26 19.29 -13.32 -7.06
CA ASP A 26 19.72 -12.07 -7.68
C ASP A 26 18.52 -11.29 -8.24
N GLN A 27 17.55 -11.98 -8.85
CA GLN A 27 16.30 -11.36 -9.31
C GLN A 27 15.49 -10.79 -8.15
N ALA A 28 15.41 -11.50 -7.02
CA ALA A 28 14.72 -11.03 -5.82
C ALA A 28 15.40 -9.76 -5.27
N ILE A 29 16.72 -9.77 -5.10
CA ILE A 29 17.50 -8.62 -4.64
C ILE A 29 17.29 -7.42 -5.56
N ALA A 30 17.44 -7.59 -6.86
CA ALA A 30 17.25 -6.51 -7.83
C ALA A 30 15.81 -5.99 -7.86
N SER A 31 14.82 -6.82 -7.53
CA SER A 31 13.44 -6.38 -7.38
C SER A 31 13.23 -5.53 -6.13
N GLU A 32 13.74 -5.98 -4.98
CA GLU A 32 13.70 -5.25 -3.72
C GLU A 32 14.38 -3.88 -3.84
N GLU A 33 15.59 -3.81 -4.42
CA GLU A 33 16.29 -2.54 -4.64
C GLU A 33 15.48 -1.55 -5.49
N ARG A 34 14.68 -2.04 -6.42
CA ARG A 34 13.82 -1.20 -7.27
C ARG A 34 12.61 -0.68 -6.50
N LEU A 35 12.00 -1.52 -5.67
CA LEU A 35 10.89 -1.16 -4.81
C LEU A 35 11.36 -0.17 -3.73
N ALA A 36 12.47 -0.44 -3.06
CA ALA A 36 13.05 0.41 -2.03
C ALA A 36 13.32 1.86 -2.52
N ARG A 37 13.63 2.05 -3.81
CA ARG A 37 13.79 3.39 -4.43
C ARG A 37 12.48 4.16 -4.59
N GLN A 38 11.34 3.49 -4.55
CA GLN A 38 10.00 4.07 -4.69
C GLN A 38 9.27 4.18 -3.35
N GLU A 39 9.77 3.51 -2.32
CA GLU A 39 9.22 3.49 -0.97
C GLU A 39 9.71 4.65 -0.11
N HIS A 40 8.92 4.99 0.91
CA HIS A 40 9.31 5.95 1.92
C HIS A 40 10.41 5.36 2.82
N GLN A 41 11.52 6.08 2.95
CA GLN A 41 12.64 5.68 3.82
C GLN A 41 12.80 6.66 4.98
N ALA A 42 12.96 6.14 6.19
CA ALA A 42 13.25 6.93 7.38
C ALA A 42 14.74 7.29 7.42
N LYS A 43 15.03 8.58 7.54
CA LYS A 43 16.38 9.09 7.85
C LYS A 43 16.65 9.02 9.34
N THR A 44 15.67 9.44 10.14
CA THR A 44 15.70 9.32 11.60
C THR A 44 14.29 9.08 12.12
N ALA A 45 14.19 8.44 13.28
CA ALA A 45 12.93 8.32 14.00
C ALA A 45 13.20 8.32 15.50
N TRP A 46 12.23 8.79 16.28
CA TRP A 46 12.32 8.79 17.73
C TRP A 46 10.93 8.88 18.35
N PHE A 47 10.83 8.54 19.63
CA PHE A 47 9.62 8.69 20.40
C PHE A 47 9.62 10.00 21.20
N ASP A 48 8.60 10.84 21.02
CA ASP A 48 8.35 12.02 21.85
C ASP A 48 7.44 11.65 23.01
N ARG A 49 8.07 11.38 24.16
CA ARG A 49 7.38 11.03 25.42
C ARG A 49 6.35 12.05 25.88
N ARG A 50 6.60 13.34 25.63
CA ARG A 50 5.73 14.41 26.13
C ARG A 50 4.41 14.44 25.39
N ARG A 51 4.41 13.96 24.14
CA ARG A 51 3.25 13.98 23.24
C ARG A 51 2.69 12.58 22.96
N ASP A 52 3.34 11.53 23.45
CA ASP A 52 3.05 10.12 23.14
C ASP A 52 3.06 9.84 21.62
N LEU A 53 4.01 10.48 20.90
CA LEU A 53 4.12 10.42 19.44
C LEU A 53 5.37 9.65 19.00
N VAL A 54 5.20 8.79 18.00
CA VAL A 54 6.30 8.31 17.16
C VAL A 54 6.50 9.31 16.03
N LEU A 55 7.70 9.88 15.95
CA LEU A 55 8.09 10.85 14.94
C LEU A 55 9.07 10.21 13.96
N ILE A 56 8.85 10.45 12.67
CA ILE A 56 9.62 9.88 11.57
C ILE A 56 10.02 11.01 10.63
N HIS A 57 11.32 11.25 10.49
CA HIS A 57 11.88 12.14 9.48
C HIS A 57 12.31 11.29 8.30
N LEU A 58 11.68 11.49 7.15
CA LEU A 58 11.98 10.75 5.93
C LEU A 58 13.20 11.32 5.21
N ALA A 59 13.83 10.50 4.39
CA ALA A 59 14.99 10.87 3.58
C ALA A 59 14.72 12.03 2.61
N ASP A 60 13.46 12.22 2.20
CA ASP A 60 13.01 13.32 1.33
C ASP A 60 12.67 14.63 2.06
N GLY A 61 12.93 14.70 3.37
CA GLY A 61 12.73 15.89 4.19
C GLY A 61 11.32 16.06 4.76
N ARG A 62 10.38 15.16 4.47
CA ARG A 62 9.05 15.17 5.11
C ARG A 62 9.14 14.60 6.52
N VAL A 63 8.29 15.10 7.41
CA VAL A 63 8.15 14.60 8.79
C VAL A 63 6.73 14.09 9.00
N PHE A 64 6.62 12.87 9.51
CA PHE A 64 5.38 12.25 9.92
C PHE A 64 5.36 12.01 11.43
N GLY A 65 4.18 12.10 12.01
CA GLY A 65 3.96 11.85 13.42
C GLY A 65 2.67 11.07 13.62
N ALA A 66 2.70 10.09 14.53
CA ALA A 66 1.55 9.29 14.88
C ALA A 66 1.54 8.99 16.37
N GLU A 67 0.35 9.03 16.97
CA GLU A 67 0.17 8.57 18.35
C GLU A 67 0.49 7.08 18.44
N ARG A 68 1.17 6.69 19.51
CA ARG A 68 1.55 5.30 19.79
C ARG A 68 0.36 4.33 19.67
N GLU A 69 -0.83 4.75 20.13
CA GLU A 69 -2.06 3.94 20.09
C GLU A 69 -2.58 3.63 18.67
N GLN A 70 -2.26 4.51 17.71
CA GLN A 70 -2.64 4.37 16.30
C GLN A 70 -1.74 3.38 15.55
N ILE A 71 -0.60 3.01 16.13
CA ILE A 71 0.33 2.02 15.58
C ILE A 71 0.07 0.68 16.29
N PRO A 72 -0.63 -0.29 15.67
CA PRO A 72 -1.07 -1.50 16.38
C PRO A 72 0.07 -2.31 17.02
N SER A 73 1.25 -2.31 16.40
CA SER A 73 2.43 -3.00 16.92
C SER A 73 3.06 -2.32 18.15
N LEU A 74 2.74 -1.06 18.43
CA LEU A 74 3.29 -0.28 19.54
C LEU A 74 2.25 0.04 20.63
N ARG A 75 0.98 -0.36 20.45
CA ARG A 75 -0.12 -0.02 21.35
C ARG A 75 0.10 -0.48 22.79
N GLU A 76 0.68 -1.66 22.96
CA GLU A 76 0.97 -2.24 24.27
C GLU A 76 2.38 -1.88 24.78
N ALA A 77 3.19 -1.18 23.99
CA ALA A 77 4.53 -0.77 24.38
C ALA A 77 4.46 0.35 25.43
N SER A 78 5.24 0.21 26.50
CA SER A 78 5.43 1.29 27.46
C SER A 78 6.30 2.40 26.87
N GLN A 79 6.15 3.63 27.38
CA GLN A 79 6.97 4.75 26.94
C GLN A 79 8.47 4.51 27.11
N ASN A 80 8.88 3.78 28.17
CA ASN A 80 10.29 3.47 28.41
C ASN A 80 10.87 2.58 27.32
N GLN A 81 10.12 1.57 26.87
CA GLN A 81 10.59 0.67 25.80
C GLN A 81 10.79 1.42 24.48
N LEU A 82 10.00 2.48 24.25
CA LEU A 82 10.07 3.29 23.05
C LEU A 82 11.20 4.32 23.05
N ASP A 83 11.92 4.51 24.17
CA ASP A 83 13.11 5.37 24.19
C ASP A 83 14.22 4.82 23.26
N SER A 84 14.21 3.51 23.02
CA SER A 84 15.12 2.82 22.09
C SER A 84 14.68 2.91 20.62
N LEU A 85 13.56 3.58 20.31
CA LEU A 85 13.03 3.66 18.94
C LEU A 85 13.97 4.47 18.04
N GLN A 86 14.40 3.86 16.95
CA GLN A 86 15.26 4.47 15.93
C GLN A 86 14.91 3.96 14.52
N ALA A 87 15.46 4.61 13.48
CA ALA A 87 15.42 4.07 12.13
C ALA A 87 16.56 3.05 11.91
N THR A 88 16.33 2.04 11.07
CA THR A 88 17.40 1.16 10.57
C THR A 88 18.32 1.89 9.60
N ALA A 89 19.53 1.37 9.38
CA ALA A 89 20.54 2.03 8.55
C ALA A 89 20.12 2.20 7.07
N ASP A 90 19.31 1.28 6.56
CA ASP A 90 18.70 1.34 5.23
C ASP A 90 17.42 2.20 5.18
N GLY A 91 16.93 2.65 6.35
CA GLY A 91 15.72 3.47 6.49
C GLY A 91 14.41 2.74 6.20
N ALA A 92 14.43 1.44 5.91
CA ALA A 92 13.22 0.69 5.55
C ALA A 92 12.33 0.39 6.77
N PHE A 93 12.93 0.34 7.97
CA PHE A 93 12.23 -0.02 9.20
C PHE A 93 12.51 0.98 10.33
N LEU A 94 11.52 1.10 11.21
CA LEU A 94 11.74 1.53 12.59
C LEU A 94 12.11 0.30 13.41
N PHE A 95 13.11 0.44 14.27
CA PHE A 95 13.55 -0.60 15.18
C PHE A 95 13.40 -0.13 16.62
N VAL A 96 12.79 -0.96 17.46
CA VAL A 96 12.69 -0.77 18.91
C VAL A 96 13.42 -1.91 19.58
N ALA A 97 14.61 -1.62 20.10
CA ALA A 97 15.51 -2.64 20.63
C ALA A 97 14.92 -3.40 21.82
N ASP A 98 14.27 -2.69 22.74
CA ASP A 98 13.70 -3.29 23.96
C ASP A 98 12.52 -4.25 23.68
N LEU A 99 11.96 -4.20 22.47
CA LEU A 99 10.84 -5.04 22.02
C LEU A 99 11.26 -6.08 20.97
N ASP A 100 12.50 -6.03 20.48
CA ASP A 100 12.95 -6.76 19.28
C ASP A 100 11.96 -6.63 18.10
N LEU A 101 11.50 -5.40 17.89
CA LEU A 101 10.39 -5.10 16.97
C LEU A 101 10.87 -4.24 15.80
N HIS A 102 10.52 -4.68 14.60
CA HIS A 102 10.67 -3.92 13.37
C HIS A 102 9.31 -3.49 12.82
N VAL A 103 9.18 -2.22 12.44
CA VAL A 103 7.98 -1.66 11.82
C VAL A 103 8.35 -1.08 10.46
N ASN A 104 7.77 -1.60 9.38
CA ASN A 104 8.04 -1.12 8.02
C ASN A 104 7.59 0.34 7.86
N VAL A 105 8.50 1.20 7.38
CA VAL A 105 8.29 2.65 7.28
C VAL A 105 7.28 2.99 6.20
N ASP A 106 7.39 2.40 5.01
CA ASP A 106 6.49 2.69 3.89
C ASP A 106 5.04 2.33 4.22
N GLY A 107 4.82 1.13 4.77
CA GLY A 107 3.51 0.69 5.23
C GLY A 107 2.96 1.55 6.36
N LEU A 108 3.80 2.04 7.28
CA LEU A 108 3.36 2.95 8.33
C LEU A 108 2.95 4.32 7.76
N VAL A 109 3.80 4.93 6.93
CA VAL A 109 3.51 6.21 6.26
C VAL A 109 2.27 6.09 5.38
N GLY A 110 2.15 5.00 4.63
CA GLY A 110 0.96 4.64 3.87
C GLY A 110 -0.28 4.70 4.74
N ARG A 111 -0.30 3.97 5.87
CA ARG A 111 -1.44 3.98 6.81
C ARG A 111 -1.77 5.36 7.38
N LEU A 112 -0.76 6.19 7.66
CA LEU A 112 -0.97 7.57 8.14
C LEU A 112 -1.57 8.47 7.07
N LEU A 113 -1.15 8.31 5.81
CA LEU A 113 -1.73 9.00 4.66
C LEU A 113 -3.11 8.46 4.28
N GLU A 114 -3.36 7.18 4.57
CA GLU A 114 -4.51 6.46 4.06
C GLU A 114 -5.84 6.96 4.66
N GLY A 115 -5.82 7.57 5.84
CA GLY A 115 -6.99 8.22 6.45
C GLY A 115 -8.28 7.43 6.24
N SER A 116 -9.34 8.08 5.74
CA SER A 116 -10.55 7.36 5.32
C SER A 116 -10.36 6.73 3.93
N PRO A 117 -10.59 5.40 3.76
CA PRO A 117 -10.49 4.72 2.48
C PRO A 117 -11.33 5.35 1.36
N THR A 118 -12.43 6.02 1.71
CA THR A 118 -13.29 6.73 0.75
C THR A 118 -12.64 8.01 0.23
N THR A 119 -11.84 8.69 1.06
CA THR A 119 -11.11 9.90 0.68
C THR A 119 -9.96 9.58 -0.25
N LEU A 120 -9.18 8.54 0.02
CA LEU A 120 -8.16 8.05 -0.92
C LEU A 120 -8.76 7.64 -2.26
N LYS A 121 -9.83 6.84 -2.25
CA LYS A 121 -10.48 6.40 -3.49
C LYS A 121 -10.92 7.61 -4.33
N ARG A 122 -11.45 8.64 -3.69
CA ARG A 122 -11.85 9.90 -4.34
C ARG A 122 -10.65 10.68 -4.90
N ILE A 123 -9.57 10.82 -4.13
CA ILE A 123 -8.33 11.50 -4.57
C ILE A 123 -7.69 10.71 -5.71
N GLY A 124 -7.53 9.39 -5.55
CA GLY A 124 -7.01 8.47 -6.55
C GLY A 124 -7.85 8.46 -7.84
N ALA A 125 -9.18 8.43 -7.74
CA ALA A 125 -10.07 8.58 -8.91
C ALA A 125 -9.92 9.95 -9.58
N GLY A 126 -9.68 11.02 -8.81
CA GLY A 126 -9.36 12.34 -9.33
C GLY A 126 -8.02 12.37 -10.09
N ILE A 127 -6.96 11.80 -9.52
CA ILE A 127 -5.63 11.71 -10.14
C ILE A 127 -5.68 10.81 -11.39
N ALA A 128 -6.29 9.63 -11.30
CA ALA A 128 -6.50 8.69 -12.40
C ALA A 128 -7.47 9.23 -13.48
N GLY A 129 -8.41 10.09 -13.09
CA GLY A 129 -9.28 10.85 -13.97
C GLY A 129 -8.51 11.93 -14.74
N ARG A 130 -7.54 12.57 -14.07
CA ARG A 130 -6.66 13.61 -14.61
C ARG A 130 -5.56 13.06 -15.52
N THR A 131 -5.07 11.84 -15.30
CA THR A 131 -4.17 11.15 -16.24
C THR A 131 -4.94 10.79 -17.51
N ARG A 132 -4.97 11.76 -18.44
CA ARG A 132 -5.37 11.57 -19.84
C ARG A 132 -4.36 10.63 -20.52
N SER A 133 -4.54 9.32 -20.42
CA SER A 133 -3.82 8.40 -21.29
C SER A 133 -4.37 8.51 -22.72
N ALA A 134 -3.51 8.36 -23.73
CA ALA A 134 -3.93 8.39 -25.13
C ALA A 134 -5.03 7.36 -25.43
N SER A 135 -4.98 6.19 -24.76
CA SER A 135 -6.02 5.16 -24.84
C SER A 135 -7.38 5.62 -24.32
N LYS A 136 -7.41 6.37 -23.21
CA LYS A 136 -8.64 6.90 -22.60
C LYS A 136 -9.24 8.03 -23.43
N SER A 137 -8.39 8.86 -24.05
CA SER A 137 -8.82 9.87 -25.03
C SER A 137 -9.44 9.24 -26.28
N ALA A 138 -8.81 8.22 -26.87
CA ALA A 138 -9.35 7.52 -28.04
C ALA A 138 -10.70 6.83 -27.75
N ALA A 139 -10.84 6.24 -26.56
CA ALA A 139 -12.09 5.63 -26.11
C ALA A 139 -13.20 6.68 -25.90
N ALA A 140 -12.88 7.83 -25.28
CA ALA A 140 -13.83 8.92 -25.10
C ALA A 140 -14.34 9.50 -26.43
N VAL A 141 -13.47 9.60 -27.44
CA VAL A 141 -13.85 10.03 -28.80
C VAL A 141 -14.82 9.03 -29.43
N ARG A 142 -14.51 7.72 -29.39
CA ARG A 142 -15.43 6.67 -29.89
C ARG A 142 -16.77 6.69 -29.16
N ASN A 143 -16.77 6.84 -27.84
CA ASN A 143 -18.00 6.87 -27.05
C ASN A 143 -18.82 8.14 -27.32
N GLY A 144 -18.17 9.29 -27.55
CA GLY A 144 -18.83 10.53 -27.95
C GLY A 144 -19.52 10.44 -29.31
N GLN A 145 -18.99 9.64 -30.24
CA GLN A 145 -19.64 9.37 -31.54
C GLN A 145 -20.94 8.57 -31.39
N LEU A 146 -21.02 7.70 -30.38
CA LEU A 146 -22.19 6.86 -30.10
C LEU A 146 -23.21 7.54 -29.17
N GLY A 147 -22.79 8.54 -28.38
CA GLY A 147 -23.57 9.10 -27.26
C GLY A 147 -23.91 10.59 -27.35
N GLY A 148 -23.74 11.24 -28.51
CA GLY A 148 -24.10 12.64 -28.67
C GLY A 148 -25.58 12.90 -28.30
N ARG A 149 -25.86 14.01 -27.58
CA ARG A 149 -27.23 14.44 -27.27
C ARG A 149 -28.00 14.55 -28.60
N PRO A 150 -29.10 13.78 -28.82
CA PRO A 150 -29.83 13.83 -30.07
C PRO A 150 -30.25 15.29 -30.36
N ARG A 151 -30.01 15.75 -31.60
CA ARG A 151 -30.38 17.11 -32.00
C ARG A 151 -31.88 17.30 -31.78
N LYS A 152 -32.25 18.37 -31.09
CA LYS A 152 -33.64 18.76 -30.91
C LYS A 152 -34.21 19.09 -32.29
N VAL A 153 -35.09 18.24 -32.80
CA VAL A 153 -35.78 18.45 -34.08
C VAL A 153 -36.72 19.62 -33.87
N VAL A 154 -36.50 20.73 -34.58
CA VAL A 154 -37.44 21.86 -34.59
C VAL A 154 -38.63 21.39 -35.43
N LYS A 155 -39.78 21.16 -34.79
CA LYS A 155 -41.02 20.82 -35.49
C LYS A 155 -41.45 22.06 -36.27
N ALA A 156 -41.41 21.98 -37.60
CA ALA A 156 -41.92 23.04 -38.47
C ALA A 156 -43.40 23.25 -38.15
N ALA A 157 -43.78 24.52 -37.94
CA ALA A 157 -45.16 24.91 -37.78
C ALA A 157 -45.91 24.63 -39.08
N GLU A 158 -46.92 23.76 -39.01
CA GLU A 158 -47.89 23.57 -40.06
C GLU A 158 -48.73 24.87 -40.15
N THR A 159 -48.60 25.54 -41.29
CA THR A 159 -49.52 26.57 -41.77
C THR A 159 -50.47 25.88 -42.74
N GLY A 160 -51.78 26.03 -42.53
CA GLY A 160 -52.82 25.50 -43.43
C GLY A 160 -54.06 25.08 -42.67
#